data_AF-A0A4R8QRT6-F1
#
_entry.id   AF-A0A4R8QRT6-F1
#
_cell.length_a   1.000
_cell.length_b   1.000
_cell.length_c   1.000
_cell.angle_alpha   90.00
_cell.angle_beta   90.00
_cell.angle_gamma   90.00
#
_symmetry.space_group_name_H-M   'P 1'
#
loop_
_entity.id
_entity.type
_entity.pdbx_description
1 polymer ?
#
loop_
_entity_poly.entity_id
_entity_poly.type
_entity_poly.pdbx_seq_one_letter_code
_entity_poly.pdbx_strand_id
1 'polypeptide(L)'
;MQPLAFILTAVFASTVTAQRCHYWLQEKSTGKNVSQGCLAKNEGKTDLINGQSIHLQARSDCSVSVGNTGYNTAPVGFNAHYDGPC
;
A
#
# COMPACT_ATOMS: atom_id res chain seq x y z
N MET A 1 35.69 -16.30 43.38
CA MET A 1 34.92 -16.82 42.23
C MET A 1 33.55 -16.13 42.26
N GLN A 2 33.36 -15.07 41.47
CA GLN A 2 32.08 -14.36 41.35
C GLN A 2 31.36 -14.87 40.10
N PRO A 3 30.07 -15.27 40.18
CA PRO A 3 29.33 -15.64 39.00
C PRO A 3 28.88 -14.38 38.27
N LEU A 4 29.40 -14.18 37.06
CA LEU A 4 28.93 -13.19 36.10
C LEU A 4 27.53 -13.61 35.64
N ALA A 5 26.51 -12.89 36.10
CA ALA A 5 25.16 -13.02 35.58
C ALA A 5 25.14 -12.52 34.13
N PHE A 6 25.07 -13.45 33.18
CA PHE A 6 24.78 -13.16 31.79
C PHE A 6 23.35 -12.63 31.69
N ILE A 7 23.21 -11.32 31.54
CA ILE A 7 21.94 -10.68 31.25
C ILE A 7 21.63 -10.99 29.77
N LEU A 8 20.72 -11.93 29.53
CA LEU A 8 20.12 -12.16 28.21
C LEU A 8 19.39 -10.87 27.80
N THR A 9 20.00 -10.05 26.96
CA THR A 9 19.32 -9.00 26.22
C THR A 9 18.38 -9.67 25.23
N ALA A 10 17.09 -9.78 25.62
CA ALA A 10 16.03 -10.11 24.70
C ALA A 10 15.99 -9.01 23.62
N VAL A 11 16.51 -9.33 22.44
CA VAL A 11 16.32 -8.50 21.24
C VAL A 11 14.84 -8.57 20.94
N PHE A 12 14.08 -7.58 21.41
CA PHE A 12 12.78 -7.28 20.85
C PHE A 12 13.03 -6.91 19.40
N ALA A 13 12.95 -7.90 18.51
CA ALA A 13 12.64 -7.66 17.13
C ALA A 13 11.28 -6.97 17.16
N SER A 14 11.31 -5.64 17.17
CA SER A 14 10.18 -4.82 16.77
C SER A 14 9.86 -5.30 15.37
N THR A 15 8.96 -6.27 15.29
CA THR A 15 8.13 -6.47 14.12
C THR A 15 7.51 -5.11 13.92
N VAL A 16 8.13 -4.32 13.05
CA VAL A 16 7.43 -3.24 12.38
C VAL A 16 6.37 -4.02 11.64
N THR A 17 5.20 -4.17 12.28
CA THR A 17 3.98 -4.53 11.59
C THR A 17 3.91 -3.47 10.52
N ALA A 18 4.36 -3.80 9.31
CA ALA A 18 4.37 -2.87 8.20
C ALA A 18 2.90 -2.56 8.00
N GLN A 19 2.43 -1.45 8.60
CA GLN A 19 1.01 -1.11 8.61
C GLN A 19 0.62 -1.02 7.15
N ARG A 20 -0.19 -1.97 6.68
CA ARG A 20 -0.65 -2.01 5.31
C ARG A 20 -1.94 -1.21 5.25
N CYS A 21 -2.11 -0.48 4.17
CA CYS A 21 -3.25 0.35 3.90
C CYS A 21 -4.15 -0.43 2.93
N HIS A 22 -5.34 -0.78 3.39
CA HIS A 22 -6.37 -1.34 2.53
C HIS A 22 -6.90 -0.24 1.62
N TYR A 23 -7.06 -0.56 0.34
CA TYR A 23 -7.57 0.36 -0.66
C TYR A 23 -8.58 -0.31 -1.58
N TRP A 24 -9.50 0.51 -2.08
CA TRP A 24 -10.45 0.14 -3.11
C TRP A 24 -10.25 1.05 -4.31
N LEU A 25 -10.35 0.46 -5.49
CA LEU A 25 -10.30 1.16 -6.77
C LEU A 25 -11.69 1.23 -7.36
N GLN A 26 -12.10 2.45 -7.65
CA GLN A 26 -13.37 2.74 -8.27
C GLN A 26 -13.12 3.28 -9.68
N GLU A 27 -13.86 2.76 -10.65
CA GLU A 27 -13.85 3.29 -12.01
C GLU A 27 -14.66 4.60 -12.07
N LYS A 28 -14.08 5.66 -12.59
CA LYS A 28 -14.69 7.00 -12.64
C LYS A 28 -15.91 7.07 -13.56
N SER A 29 -15.90 6.32 -14.66
CA SER A 29 -16.98 6.35 -15.65
C SER A 29 -18.26 5.69 -15.14
N THR A 30 -18.14 4.60 -14.37
CA THR A 30 -19.27 3.81 -13.89
C THR A 30 -19.55 3.96 -12.40
N GLY A 31 -18.61 4.50 -11.63
CA GLY A 31 -18.68 4.56 -10.16
C GLY A 31 -18.58 3.19 -9.49
N LYS A 32 -18.23 2.13 -10.22
CA LYS A 32 -18.15 0.78 -9.68
C LYS A 32 -16.78 0.49 -9.11
N ASN A 33 -16.76 -0.24 -8.00
CA ASN A 33 -15.53 -0.80 -7.46
C ASN A 33 -15.06 -1.93 -8.36
N VAL A 34 -13.84 -1.81 -8.87
CA VAL A 34 -13.26 -2.73 -9.86
C VAL A 34 -12.13 -3.57 -9.27
N SER A 35 -11.50 -3.11 -8.19
CA SER A 35 -10.43 -3.84 -7.51
C SER A 35 -10.28 -3.35 -6.07
N GLN A 36 -9.66 -4.17 -5.23
CA GLN A 36 -9.27 -3.82 -3.86
C GLN A 36 -7.99 -4.57 -3.50
N GLY A 37 -7.25 -4.07 -2.52
CA GLY A 37 -6.03 -4.74 -2.06
C GLY A 37 -5.34 -4.01 -0.93
N CYS A 38 -4.12 -4.46 -0.62
CA CYS A 38 -3.32 -3.89 0.44
C CYS A 38 -1.97 -3.42 -0.09
N LEU A 39 -1.59 -2.20 0.29
CA LEU A 39 -0.29 -1.58 0.01
C LEU A 39 0.40 -1.25 1.33
N ALA A 40 1.67 -1.59 1.48
CA ALA A 40 2.44 -1.09 2.61
C ALA A 40 2.59 0.44 2.53
N LYS A 41 2.79 1.09 3.67
CA LYS A 41 3.10 2.52 3.71
C LYS A 41 4.34 2.84 2.87
N ASN A 42 4.25 3.89 2.06
CA ASN A 42 5.28 4.31 1.09
C ASN A 42 5.56 3.30 -0.02
N GLU A 43 4.67 2.32 -0.24
CA GLU A 43 4.77 1.37 -1.34
C GLU A 43 4.11 1.92 -2.60
N GLY A 44 4.78 1.73 -3.73
CA GLY A 44 4.23 1.95 -5.07
C GLY A 44 4.09 0.62 -5.79
N LYS A 45 2.92 0.35 -6.36
CA LYS A 45 2.63 -0.86 -7.15
C LYS A 45 2.01 -0.48 -8.48
N THR A 46 2.46 -1.12 -9.54
CA THR A 46 1.79 -1.07 -10.84
C THR A 46 0.76 -2.18 -10.93
N ASP A 47 -0.43 -1.88 -11.40
CA ASP A 47 -1.49 -2.86 -11.64
C ASP A 47 -2.14 -2.66 -13.00
N LEU A 48 -2.70 -3.74 -13.57
CA LEU A 48 -3.38 -3.72 -14.87
C LEU A 48 -4.88 -3.95 -14.65
N ILE A 49 -5.68 -2.89 -14.78
CA ILE A 49 -7.12 -2.93 -14.51
C ILE A 49 -7.89 -2.52 -15.77
N ASN A 50 -8.82 -3.37 -16.21
CA ASN A 50 -9.61 -3.17 -17.43
C ASN A 50 -8.75 -2.82 -18.67
N GLY A 51 -7.56 -3.42 -18.77
CA GLY A 51 -6.61 -3.18 -19.86
C GLY A 51 -5.79 -1.88 -19.74
N GLN A 52 -5.97 -1.09 -18.67
CA GLN A 52 -5.15 0.09 -18.37
C GLN A 52 -4.10 -0.23 -17.30
N SER A 53 -2.85 0.08 -17.60
CA SER A 53 -1.75 0.02 -16.63
C SER A 53 -1.76 1.28 -15.78
N ILE A 54 -1.97 1.13 -14.48
CA ILE A 54 -2.02 2.21 -13.49
C ILE A 54 -0.94 2.03 -12.43
N HIS A 55 -0.48 3.14 -11.86
CA HIS A 55 0.43 3.14 -10.73
C HIS A 55 -0.32 3.56 -9.47
N LEU A 56 -0.34 2.69 -8.48
CA LEU A 56 -0.93 2.88 -7.16
C LEU A 56 0.18 3.22 -6.19
N GLN A 57 0.01 4.28 -5.42
CA GLN A 57 0.99 4.66 -4.40
C GLN A 57 0.28 4.94 -3.10
N ALA A 58 0.66 4.19 -2.06
CA ALA A 58 0.26 4.46 -0.69
C ALA A 58 1.31 5.35 -0.01
N ARG A 59 0.87 6.45 0.59
CA ARG A 59 1.74 7.33 1.38
C ARG A 59 1.85 6.84 2.83
N SER A 60 2.69 7.50 3.61
CA SER A 60 2.90 7.20 5.03
C SER A 60 1.64 7.38 5.90
N ASP A 61 0.74 8.25 5.48
CA ASP A 61 -0.58 8.51 6.09
C ASP A 61 -1.68 7.57 5.59
N CYS A 62 -1.32 6.53 4.82
CA CYS A 62 -2.26 5.63 4.14
C CYS A 62 -3.17 6.28 3.10
N SER A 63 -2.95 7.55 2.72
CA SER A 63 -3.59 8.08 1.52
C SER A 63 -3.08 7.32 0.31
N VAL A 64 -4.01 6.83 -0.52
CA VAL A 64 -3.69 6.08 -1.73
C VAL A 64 -4.02 6.94 -2.94
N SER A 65 -3.04 7.11 -3.81
CA SER A 65 -3.18 7.82 -5.07
C SER A 65 -3.03 6.86 -6.23
N VAL A 66 -3.78 7.12 -7.30
CA VAL A 66 -3.66 6.41 -8.56
C VAL A 66 -3.17 7.37 -9.64
N GLY A 67 -2.13 6.96 -10.34
CA GLY A 67 -1.48 7.68 -11.43
C GLY A 67 -1.30 6.77 -12.64
N ASN A 68 -0.71 7.31 -13.70
CA ASN A 68 -0.26 6.49 -14.81
C ASN A 68 1.15 5.98 -14.55
N THR A 69 1.43 4.76 -15.00
CA THR A 69 2.81 4.34 -15.22
C THR A 69 3.33 5.17 -16.39
N GLY A 70 4.35 6.02 -16.19
CA GLY A 70 4.76 7.15 -17.05
C GLY A 70 4.94 6.94 -18.57
N TYR A 71 4.69 5.74 -19.10
CA TYR A 71 4.56 5.41 -20.52
C TYR A 71 3.14 5.61 -21.08
N ASN A 72 2.13 5.74 -20.22
CA ASN A 72 0.74 5.93 -20.62
C ASN A 72 0.34 7.39 -20.35
N THR A 73 -0.19 8.07 -21.38
CA THR A 73 -0.65 9.47 -21.31
C THR A 73 -2.16 9.59 -21.22
N ALA A 74 -2.90 8.46 -21.29
CA ALA A 74 -4.34 8.45 -21.15
C ALA A 74 -4.77 8.94 -19.75
N PRO A 75 -5.86 9.70 -19.62
CA PRO A 75 -6.35 10.10 -18.30
C PRO A 75 -6.64 8.88 -17.44
N VAL A 76 -6.18 8.90 -16.18
CA VAL A 76 -6.41 7.81 -15.23
C VAL A 76 -7.91 7.69 -14.95
N GLY A 77 -8.50 6.61 -15.45
CA GLY A 77 -9.93 6.33 -15.38
C GLY A 77 -10.42 5.85 -14.01
N PHE A 78 -9.56 5.84 -13.00
CA PHE A 78 -9.85 5.28 -11.68
C PHE A 78 -9.61 6.29 -10.56
N ASN A 79 -10.32 6.10 -9.45
CA ASN A 79 -10.06 6.71 -8.15
C ASN A 79 -9.61 5.63 -7.18
N ALA A 80 -8.64 5.95 -6.33
CA ALA A 80 -8.25 5.11 -5.20
C ALA A 80 -8.83 5.68 -3.92
N HIS A 81 -9.38 4.80 -3.08
CA HIS A 81 -9.95 5.14 -1.79
C HIS A 81 -9.27 4.29 -0.72
N TYR A 82 -8.90 4.92 0.38
CA TYR A 82 -8.46 4.22 1.57
C TYR A 82 -9.67 3.71 2.35
N ASP A 83 -9.64 2.44 2.75
CA ASP A 83 -10.76 1.75 3.42
C ASP A 83 -10.42 1.30 4.85
N GLY A 84 -9.15 1.36 5.25
CA GLY A 84 -8.74 0.99 6.60
C GLY A 84 -7.38 0.29 6.65
N PRO A 85 -6.95 -0.15 7.85
CA PRO A 85 -5.78 -1.01 7.95
C PRO A 85 -6.07 -2.37 7.29
N CYS A 86 -5.03 -2.91 6.67
CA CYS A 86 -4.89 -4.31 6.33
C CYS A 86 -3.91 -4.94 7.34
#